data_AF-M2PAF4-F1
#
_entry.id   AF-M2PAF4-F1
#
_cell.length_a   1.000
_cell.length_b   1.000
_cell.length_c   1.000
_cell.angle_alpha   90.00
_cell.angle_beta   90.00
_cell.angle_gamma   90.00
#
_symmetry.space_group_name_H-M   'P 1'
#
loop_
_entity.id
_entity.type
_entity.pdbx_description
1 polymer ?
#
loop_
_entity_poly.entity_id
_entity_poly.type
_entity_poly.pdbx_seq_one_letter_code
_entity_poly.pdbx_strand_id
1 'polypeptide(L)'
;YTVLGVVSRDENSNSRVIGKWFINGRYFALTCNLSNSVPTFTTSRASLKYYNVDDLTGTRTFQGLIGPTQITLTLDNHVTVSGVLDYPIDVNASVNGTG
;
A
#
# COMPACT_ATOMS: atom_id res chain seq x y z
N TYR A 1 8.84 -2.19 -13.74
CA TYR A 1 8.67 -0.73 -13.66
C TYR A 1 8.52 -0.29 -12.21
N THR A 2 8.91 0.95 -11.90
CA THR A 2 8.70 1.56 -10.57
C THR A 2 8.10 2.94 -10.76
N VAL A 3 7.03 3.25 -10.03
CA VAL A 3 6.33 4.54 -10.08
C VAL A 3 6.07 5.06 -8.67
N LEU A 4 6.09 6.37 -8.50
CA LEU A 4 5.77 7.02 -7.22
C LEU A 4 4.28 7.39 -7.17
N GLY A 5 3.74 7.33 -5.96
CA GLY A 5 2.36 7.69 -5.67
C GLY A 5 2.17 7.93 -4.18
N VAL A 6 0.92 7.89 -3.74
CA VAL A 6 0.54 8.14 -2.35
C VAL A 6 -0.09 6.88 -1.77
N VAL A 7 0.24 6.56 -0.53
CA VAL A 7 -0.45 5.54 0.25
C VAL A 7 -0.87 6.14 1.57
N SER A 8 -2.11 5.92 1.99
CA SER A 8 -2.58 6.34 3.30
C SER A 8 -3.53 5.31 3.90
N ARG A 9 -3.63 5.35 5.21
CA ARG A 9 -4.71 4.68 5.94
C ARG A 9 -6.02 5.42 5.63
N ASP A 10 -7.12 4.69 5.47
CA ASP A 10 -8.44 5.28 5.21
C ASP A 10 -8.92 6.08 6.44
N GLU A 11 -9.48 7.26 6.21
CA GLU A 11 -10.06 8.09 7.27
C GLU A 11 -11.32 7.45 7.87
N ASN A 12 -12.05 6.67 7.08
CA ASN A 12 -13.32 6.06 7.47
C ASN A 12 -13.19 4.61 7.97
N SER A 13 -11.98 4.02 7.94
CA SER A 13 -11.75 2.65 8.39
C SER A 13 -10.36 2.48 8.98
N ASN A 14 -10.31 1.90 10.18
CA ASN A 14 -9.04 1.63 10.86
C ASN A 14 -8.25 0.43 10.31
N SER A 15 -8.87 -0.33 9.41
CA SER A 15 -8.33 -1.57 8.85
C SER A 15 -8.37 -1.54 7.32
N ARG A 16 -8.37 -0.34 6.72
CA ARG A 16 -8.28 -0.15 5.26
C ARG A 16 -7.15 0.79 4.90
N VAL A 17 -6.40 0.43 3.86
CA VAL A 17 -5.31 1.22 3.29
C VAL A 17 -5.60 1.46 1.82
N ILE A 18 -5.34 2.68 1.35
CA ILE A 18 -5.57 3.09 -0.02
C ILE A 18 -4.26 3.61 -0.60
N GLY A 19 -3.82 3.02 -1.70
CA GLY A 19 -2.72 3.49 -2.53
C GLY A 19 -3.22 4.06 -3.85
N LYS A 20 -2.60 5.12 -4.35
CA LYS A 20 -2.93 5.78 -5.63
C LYS A 20 -1.67 6.12 -6.41
N TRP A 21 -1.64 5.72 -7.68
CA TRP A 21 -0.54 5.99 -8.61
C TRP A 21 -1.07 6.46 -9.96
N PHE A 22 -0.30 7.31 -10.66
CA PHE A 22 -0.60 7.74 -12.03
C PHE A 22 0.35 7.05 -13.00
N ILE A 23 -0.18 6.21 -13.89
CA ILE A 23 0.58 5.30 -14.75
C ILE A 23 -0.01 5.39 -16.16
N ASN A 24 0.84 5.69 -17.15
CA ASN A 24 0.45 5.75 -18.57
C ASN A 24 -0.81 6.59 -18.84
N GLY A 25 -0.96 7.74 -18.17
CA GLY A 25 -2.11 8.63 -18.36
C GLY A 25 -3.36 8.29 -17.54
N ARG A 26 -3.32 7.26 -16.69
CA ARG A 26 -4.47 6.79 -15.90
C ARG A 26 -4.12 6.65 -14.42
N TYR A 27 -5.11 6.89 -13.54
CA TYR A 27 -5.00 6.58 -12.12
C TYR A 27 -5.29 5.11 -11.83
N PHE A 28 -4.41 4.48 -11.07
CA PHE A 28 -4.56 3.15 -10.49
C PHE A 28 -4.68 3.28 -8.98
N ALA A 29 -5.60 2.53 -8.39
CA ALA A 29 -5.82 2.49 -6.96
C ALA A 29 -5.67 1.06 -6.44
N LEU A 30 -4.97 0.90 -5.32
CA LEU A 30 -4.92 -0.33 -4.54
C LEU A 30 -5.74 -0.09 -3.26
N THR A 31 -6.68 -0.97 -2.95
CA THR A 31 -7.46 -0.86 -1.70
C THR A 31 -7.29 -2.14 -0.90
N CYS A 32 -6.45 -2.10 0.13
CA CYS A 32 -6.15 -3.24 0.98
C CYS A 32 -7.07 -3.24 2.21
N ASN A 33 -7.80 -4.34 2.42
CA ASN A 33 -8.41 -4.64 3.71
C ASN A 33 -7.39 -5.39 4.57
N LEU A 34 -7.04 -4.81 5.72
CA LEU A 34 -6.06 -5.36 6.65
C LEU A 34 -6.74 -6.35 7.62
N SER A 35 -6.00 -7.39 8.02
CA SER A 35 -6.40 -8.34 9.07
C SER A 35 -6.48 -7.72 10.47
N ASN A 36 -5.80 -6.59 10.68
CA ASN A 36 -5.74 -5.86 11.94
C ASN A 36 -5.83 -4.34 11.71
N SER A 37 -6.28 -3.63 12.74
CA SER A 37 -6.31 -2.16 12.72
C SER A 37 -4.91 -1.58 12.87
N VAL A 38 -4.70 -0.40 12.26
CA VAL A 38 -3.46 0.39 12.37
C VAL A 38 -3.77 1.87 12.63
N PRO A 39 -2.84 2.62 13.25
CA PRO A 39 -2.93 4.07 13.37
C PRO A 39 -3.06 4.75 12.02
N THR A 40 -3.55 5.99 12.02
CA THR A 40 -3.55 6.82 10.80
C THR A 40 -2.11 7.10 10.37
N PHE A 41 -1.83 6.94 9.07
CA PHE A 41 -0.54 7.27 8.48
C PHE A 41 -0.73 7.68 7.02
N THR A 42 0.28 8.37 6.49
CA THR A 42 0.39 8.71 5.07
C THR A 42 1.84 8.57 4.63
N THR A 43 2.01 8.19 3.37
CA THR A 43 3.26 8.19 2.62
C THR A 43 3.01 8.95 1.32
N SER A 44 3.58 10.14 1.18
CA SER A 44 3.48 10.98 -0.02
C SER A 44 4.35 10.48 -1.18
N ARG A 45 5.32 9.60 -0.91
CA ARG A 45 6.29 9.05 -1.88
C ARG A 45 6.36 7.52 -1.84
N ALA A 46 5.23 6.86 -2.06
CA ALA A 46 5.13 5.41 -2.09
C ALA A 46 5.55 4.87 -3.46
N SER A 47 6.53 3.98 -3.48
CA SER A 47 6.96 3.25 -4.67
C SER A 47 6.04 2.05 -4.90
N LEU A 48 5.48 1.95 -6.11
CA LEU A 48 4.84 0.75 -6.63
C LEU A 48 5.75 0.13 -7.68
N LYS A 49 6.16 -1.11 -7.44
CA LYS A 49 6.96 -1.91 -8.37
C LYS A 49 6.10 -3.04 -8.93
N TYR A 50 6.08 -3.16 -10.24
CA TYR A 50 5.27 -4.12 -11.00
C TYR A 50 5.99 -4.52 -12.30
N TYR A 51 5.62 -5.64 -12.92
CA TYR A 51 6.24 -6.10 -14.17
C TYR A 51 5.45 -5.66 -15.39
N ASN A 52 4.14 -5.85 -15.38
CA ASN A 52 3.19 -5.42 -16.41
C ASN A 52 2.03 -4.64 -15.79
N VAL A 53 1.41 -3.71 -16.53
CA VAL A 53 0.21 -2.97 -16.12
C VAL A 53 -0.95 -3.93 -15.81
N ASP A 54 -1.02 -5.08 -16.46
CA ASP A 54 -2.02 -6.11 -16.18
C ASP A 54 -1.92 -6.66 -14.74
N ASP A 55 -0.72 -6.62 -14.13
CA ASP A 55 -0.51 -7.02 -12.74
C ASP A 55 -1.23 -6.09 -11.75
N LEU A 56 -1.62 -4.89 -12.19
CA LEU A 56 -2.26 -3.86 -11.36
C LEU A 56 -3.80 -3.99 -11.34
N THR A 57 -4.32 -5.14 -11.77
CA THR A 57 -5.75 -5.40 -11.88
C THR A 57 -6.17 -6.67 -11.15
N GLY A 58 -7.45 -6.70 -10.76
CA GLY A 58 -8.05 -7.80 -10.01
C GLY A 58 -7.84 -7.69 -8.51
N THR A 59 -8.35 -8.69 -7.78
CA THR A 59 -8.18 -8.82 -6.33
C THR A 59 -7.08 -9.83 -6.05
N ARG A 60 -6.15 -9.46 -5.16
CA ARG A 60 -4.98 -10.24 -4.79
C ARG A 60 -4.89 -10.38 -3.28
N THR A 61 -4.26 -11.46 -2.84
CA THR A 61 -3.82 -11.54 -1.45
C THR A 61 -2.51 -10.76 -1.29
N PHE A 62 -2.29 -10.19 -0.11
CA PHE A 62 -1.05 -9.51 0.22
C PHE A 62 -0.60 -9.81 1.64
N GLN A 63 0.69 -9.59 1.87
CA GLN A 63 1.33 -9.59 3.18
C GLN A 63 2.33 -8.44 3.27
N GLY A 64 2.62 -7.97 4.48
CA GLY A 64 3.53 -6.85 4.65
C GLY A 64 3.73 -6.39 6.08
N LEU A 65 4.38 -5.24 6.20
CA LEU A 65 4.70 -4.57 7.45
C LEU A 65 4.31 -3.09 7.34
N ILE A 66 3.61 -2.60 8.36
CA ILE A 66 3.39 -1.18 8.61
C ILE A 66 4.15 -0.87 9.89
N GLY A 67 5.36 -0.33 9.72
CA GLY A 67 6.30 -0.04 10.79
C GLY A 67 6.33 1.43 11.18
N PRO A 68 7.20 1.79 12.15
CA PRO A 68 7.20 3.13 12.71
C PRO A 68 7.54 4.23 11.71
N THR A 69 8.33 3.92 10.67
CA THR A 69 8.82 4.91 9.70
C THR A 69 8.57 4.51 8.26
N GLN A 70 8.10 3.29 8.00
CA GLN A 70 7.98 2.77 6.65
C GLN A 70 6.86 1.74 6.52
N ILE A 71 6.39 1.60 5.29
CA ILE A 71 5.47 0.54 4.87
C ILE A 71 6.14 -0.35 3.82
N THR A 72 5.79 -1.63 3.83
CA THR A 72 6.12 -2.57 2.75
C THR A 72 5.01 -3.59 2.62
N LEU A 73 4.40 -3.69 1.44
CA LEU A 73 3.39 -4.69 1.10
C LEU A 73 3.86 -5.46 -0.14
N THR A 74 3.62 -6.77 -0.15
CA THR A 74 3.86 -7.65 -1.29
C THR A 74 2.59 -8.41 -1.60
N LEU A 75 2.11 -8.29 -2.84
CA LEU A 75 0.97 -9.04 -3.36
C LEU A 75 1.46 -10.40 -3.89
N ASP A 76 0.54 -11.37 -3.98
CA ASP A 76 0.82 -12.73 -4.46
C ASP A 76 1.34 -12.78 -5.92
N ASN A 77 1.08 -11.74 -6.72
CA ASN A 77 1.58 -11.58 -8.08
C ASN A 77 2.91 -10.79 -8.16
N HIS A 78 3.65 -10.70 -7.05
CA HIS A 78 4.94 -10.03 -6.95
C HIS A 78 4.93 -8.52 -7.12
N VAL A 79 3.76 -7.88 -7.19
CA VAL A 79 3.66 -6.42 -7.08
C VAL A 79 4.04 -6.02 -5.65
N THR A 80 4.92 -5.04 -5.52
CA THR A 80 5.36 -4.54 -4.21
C THR A 80 5.06 -3.07 -4.06
N VAL A 81 4.56 -2.69 -2.89
CA VAL A 81 4.37 -1.30 -2.47
C VAL A 81 5.32 -1.04 -1.30
N SER A 82 6.08 0.04 -1.35
CA SER A 82 6.97 0.42 -0.26
C SER A 82 7.12 1.94 -0.17
N GLY A 83 7.31 2.47 1.03
CA GLY A 83 7.64 3.87 1.18
C GLY A 83 7.87 4.29 2.62
N VAL A 84 8.44 5.48 2.79
CA VAL A 84 8.68 6.10 4.09
C VAL A 84 7.42 6.86 4.49
N LEU A 85 7.00 6.75 5.74
CA LEU A 85 5.89 7.52 6.27
C LEU A 85 6.27 9.01 6.34
N ASP A 86 5.31 9.90 6.05
CA ASP A 86 5.52 11.33 6.15
C ASP A 86 5.76 11.76 7.61
N TYR A 87 5.15 11.02 8.55
CA TYR A 87 5.35 11.15 9.99
C TYR A 87 5.49 9.76 10.63
N PRO A 88 6.40 9.59 11.60
CA PRO A 88 6.49 8.33 12.32
C PRO A 88 5.22 7.99 13.12
N ILE A 89 4.96 6.71 13.27
CA ILE A 89 3.86 6.16 14.07
C ILE A 89 4.40 5.20 15.13
N ASP A 90 3.71 5.05 16.26
CA ASP A 90 4.12 4.12 17.32
C ASP A 90 3.45 2.75 17.12
N VAL A 91 3.76 2.10 15.99
CA VAL A 91 3.30 0.74 15.70
C VAL A 91 4.32 -0.03 14.88
N ASN A 92 4.36 -1.34 15.08
CA ASN A 92 5.06 -2.26 14.20
C ASN A 92 4.14 -3.46 13.92
N ALA A 93 3.29 -3.32 12.91
CA ALA A 93 2.23 -4.28 12.60
C ALA A 93 2.59 -5.10 11.36
N SER A 94 2.67 -6.43 11.52
CA SER A 94 2.58 -7.35 10.37
C SER A 94 1.13 -7.37 9.91
N VAL A 95 0.92 -7.13 8.62
CA VAL A 95 -0.42 -7.02 8.03
C VAL A 95 -0.56 -8.00 6.87
N ASN A 96 -1.77 -8.49 6.68
CA ASN A 96 -2.14 -9.33 5.55
C ASN A 96 -3.61 -9.11 5.19
N GLY A 97 -4.03 -9.56 4.01
CA GLY A 97 -5.42 -9.49 3.60
C GLY A 97 -5.60 -9.56 2.09
N THR A 98 -6.64 -8.90 1.60
CA THR A 98 -6.99 -8.85 0.18
C THR A 98 -7.19 -7.41 -0.30
N GLY A 99 -6.80 -7.12 -1.54
CA GLY A 99 -6.99 -5.81 -2.16
C GLY A 99 -6.84 -5.81 -3.67
#